data_AF-A0A7J8DRB9-F1
#
_entry.id   AF-A0A7J8DRB9-F1
#
_cell.length_a   1.000
_cell.length_b   1.000
_cell.length_c   1.000
_cell.angle_alpha   90.00
_cell.angle_beta   90.00
_cell.angle_gamma   90.00
#
_symmetry.space_group_name_H-M   'P 1'
#
loop_
_entity.id
_entity.type
_entity.pdbx_description
1 polymer ?
#
loop_
_entity_poly.entity_id
_entity_poly.type
_entity_poly.pdbx_seq_one_letter_code
_entity_poly.pdbx_strand_id
1 'polypeptide(L)'
;MAAPGMILLPVIMERLEKLRFMQKVKVLHAPLQVMLCGCFLIFMVPVACGLFPQECELPVSFLEPELQDTIKAKYGKLVPYVYFNKGL
;
A
#
# COMPACT_ATOMS: atom_id res chain seq x y z
N MET A 1 -1.93 -1.64 -0.76
CA MET A 1 -2.52 -2.98 -0.99
C MET A 1 -4.02 -2.82 -1.26
N ALA A 2 -4.59 -3.47 -2.28
CA ALA A 2 -6.01 -3.31 -2.65
C ALA A 2 -6.90 -4.52 -2.27
N ALA A 3 -6.31 -5.66 -1.87
CA ALA A 3 -7.03 -6.92 -1.72
C ALA A 3 -8.22 -6.87 -0.73
N PRO A 4 -8.13 -6.21 0.43
CA PRO A 4 -9.27 -6.16 1.37
C PRO A 4 -10.48 -5.41 0.80
N GLY A 5 -10.27 -4.31 0.08
CA GLY A 5 -11.35 -3.61 -0.61
C GLY A 5 -11.96 -4.50 -1.71
N MET A 6 -11.14 -5.22 -2.48
CA MET A 6 -11.60 -6.10 -3.56
C MET A 6 -12.34 -7.35 -3.08
N ILE A 7 -12.07 -7.84 -1.86
CA ILE A 7 -12.68 -9.05 -1.30
C ILE A 7 -13.88 -8.73 -0.39
N LEU A 8 -13.75 -7.75 0.51
CA LEU A 8 -14.79 -7.45 1.49
C LEU A 8 -15.94 -6.65 0.88
N LEU A 9 -15.65 -5.72 -0.04
CA LEU A 9 -16.68 -4.86 -0.61
C LEU A 9 -17.77 -5.65 -1.37
N PRO A 10 -17.44 -6.63 -2.24
CA PRO A 10 -18.48 -7.43 -2.91
C PRO A 10 -19.35 -8.21 -1.91
N VAL A 11 -18.74 -8.79 -0.87
CA VAL A 11 -19.48 -9.53 0.17
C VAL A 11 -20.43 -8.62 0.95
N ILE A 12 -19.98 -7.41 1.31
CA ILE A 12 -20.81 -6.42 1.99
C ILE A 12 -21.95 -5.95 1.07
N MET A 13 -21.66 -5.64 -0.20
CA MET A 13 -22.68 -5.22 -1.16
C MET A 13 -23.74 -6.29 -1.39
N GLU A 14 -23.36 -7.56 -1.53
CA GLU A 14 -24.31 -8.67 -1.67
C GLU A 14 -25.28 -8.77 -0.48
N ARG A 15 -24.82 -8.41 0.72
CA ARG A 15 -25.66 -8.38 1.94
C ARG A 15 -26.56 -7.15 1.97
N LEU A 16 -26.04 -5.99 1.61
CA LEU A 16 -26.80 -4.73 1.58
C LEU A 16 -27.89 -4.75 0.51
N GLU A 17 -27.64 -5.32 -0.67
CA GLU A 17 -28.61 -5.43 -1.76
C GLU A 17 -29.86 -6.24 -1.41
N LYS A 18 -29.78 -7.13 -0.41
CA LYS A 18 -30.93 -7.89 0.10
C LYS A 18 -31.90 -7.04 0.93
N LEU A 19 -31.50 -5.82 1.34
CA LEU A 19 -32.35 -4.91 2.11
C LEU A 19 -33.40 -4.27 1.18
N ARG A 20 -34.68 -4.26 1.61
CA ARG A 20 -35.80 -3.66 0.83
C ARG A 20 -35.54 -2.20 0.42
N PHE A 21 -34.82 -1.45 1.24
CA PHE A 21 -34.43 -0.06 0.93
C PHE A 21 -33.50 0.01 -0.29
N MET A 22 -32.46 -0.82 -0.33
CA MET A 22 -31.50 -0.93 -1.45
C MET A 22 -32.16 -1.41 -2.74
N GLN A 23 -33.18 -2.26 -2.65
CA GLN A 23 -33.95 -2.70 -3.81
C GLN A 23 -34.83 -1.59 -4.40
N LYS A 24 -35.35 -0.70 -3.54
CA LYS A 24 -36.21 0.42 -3.94
C LYS A 24 -35.40 1.60 -4.51
N VAL A 25 -34.20 1.85 -4.00
CA VAL A 25 -33.39 3.03 -4.36
C VAL A 25 -32.08 2.61 -5.04
N LYS A 26 -32.18 2.13 -6.28
CA LYS A 26 -31.02 1.64 -7.05
C LYS A 26 -29.95 2.71 -7.35
N VAL A 27 -30.33 3.99 -7.38
CA VAL A 27 -29.41 5.11 -7.62
C VAL A 27 -28.34 5.24 -6.53
N LEU A 28 -28.62 4.75 -5.31
CA LEU A 28 -27.66 4.77 -4.18
C LEU A 28 -26.52 3.75 -4.31
N HIS A 29 -26.60 2.81 -5.24
CA HIS A 29 -25.60 1.74 -5.37
C HIS A 29 -24.21 2.28 -5.67
N ALA A 30 -24.09 3.13 -6.70
CA ALA A 30 -22.80 3.68 -7.11
C ALA A 30 -22.18 4.61 -6.03
N PRO A 31 -22.92 5.59 -5.46
CA PRO A 31 -22.39 6.41 -4.36
C PRO A 31 -21.94 5.58 -3.16
N LEU A 32 -22.71 4.57 -2.77
CA LEU A 32 -22.37 3.74 -1.61
C LEU A 32 -21.14 2.87 -1.87
N GLN A 33 -21.01 2.29 -3.07
CA GLN A 33 -19.83 1.53 -3.44
C GLN A 33 -18.57 2.41 -3.49
N VAL A 34 -18.67 3.62 -4.05
CA VAL A 34 -17.58 4.60 -4.07
C VAL A 34 -17.18 5.01 -2.65
N MET A 35 -18.15 5.29 -1.79
CA MET A 35 -17.90 5.66 -0.39
C MET A 35 -17.19 4.53 0.36
N LEU A 36 -17.71 3.30 0.30
CA LEU A 36 -17.11 2.16 1.00
C LEU A 36 -15.70 1.86 0.48
N CYS A 37 -15.49 1.92 -0.84
CA CYS A 37 -14.16 1.73 -1.44
C CYS A 37 -13.19 2.82 -0.98
N GLY A 38 -13.64 4.08 -0.96
CA GLY A 38 -12.88 5.21 -0.42
C GLY A 38 -12.50 5.02 1.05
N CYS A 39 -13.44 4.58 1.89
CA CYS A 39 -13.17 4.24 3.29
C CYS A 39 -12.08 3.17 3.40
N PHE A 40 -12.18 2.08 2.64
CA PHE A 40 -11.13 1.05 2.64
C PHE A 40 -9.78 1.65 2.27
N LEU A 41 -9.69 2.44 1.19
CA LEU A 41 -8.43 3.04 0.76
C LEU A 41 -7.79 3.93 1.84
N ILE A 42 -8.59 4.76 2.52
CA ILE A 42 -8.11 5.65 3.59
C ILE A 42 -7.44 4.88 4.73
N PHE A 43 -8.00 3.72 5.13
CA PHE A 43 -7.42 2.92 6.21
C PHE A 43 -6.33 1.96 5.74
N MET A 44 -6.42 1.45 4.51
CA MET A 44 -5.47 0.50 3.95
C MET A 44 -4.06 1.06 3.84
N VAL A 45 -3.94 2.32 3.43
CA VAL A 45 -2.65 2.98 3.23
C VAL A 45 -1.83 3.07 4.52
N PRO A 46 -2.32 3.69 5.62
CA PRO A 46 -1.56 3.78 6.87
C PRO A 46 -1.32 2.40 7.51
N VAL A 47 -2.27 1.46 7.37
CA VAL A 47 -2.06 0.08 7.86
C VAL A 47 -0.94 -0.61 7.10
N ALA A 48 -0.88 -0.50 5.78
CA ALA A 48 0.21 -1.07 4.99
C ALA A 48 1.55 -0.41 5.33
N CYS A 49 1.56 0.91 5.56
CA CYS A 49 2.77 1.62 5.97
C CYS A 49 3.28 1.18 7.35
N GLY A 50 2.37 0.81 8.27
CA GLY A 50 2.74 0.27 9.58
C GLY A 50 3.09 -1.23 9.58
N LEU A 51 2.52 -2.01 8.66
CA LEU A 51 2.73 -3.45 8.59
C LEU A 51 4.01 -3.82 7.83
N PHE A 52 4.40 -3.03 6.82
CA PHE A 52 5.62 -3.26 6.05
C PHE A 52 6.70 -2.25 6.43
N PRO A 53 7.97 -2.70 6.58
CA PRO A 53 9.06 -1.81 6.94
C PRO A 53 9.25 -0.74 5.85
N GLN A 54 9.17 0.52 6.25
CA GLN A 54 9.36 1.68 5.37
C GLN A 54 10.84 1.96 5.09
N GLU A 55 11.71 1.62 6.03
CA GLU A 55 13.16 1.64 5.85
C GLU A 55 13.64 0.24 5.47
N CYS A 56 14.46 0.15 4.43
CA CYS A 56 15.03 -1.09 3.94
C CYS A 56 16.55 -0.97 3.85
N GLU A 57 17.22 -2.09 4.13
CA GLU A 57 18.65 -2.23 3.95
C GLU A 57 18.96 -2.89 2.60
N LEU A 58 20.05 -2.46 1.96
CA LEU A 58 20.58 -3.07 0.76
C LEU A 58 22.10 -3.18 0.87
N PRO A 59 22.71 -4.34 0.59
CA PRO A 59 24.16 -4.45 0.61
C PRO A 59 24.77 -3.62 -0.51
N VAL A 60 25.88 -2.93 -0.23
CA VAL A 60 26.56 -2.04 -1.20
C VAL A 60 26.98 -2.79 -2.46
N SER A 61 27.26 -4.09 -2.37
CA SER A 61 27.59 -4.93 -3.53
C SER A 61 26.47 -5.03 -4.58
N PHE A 62 25.23 -4.73 -4.22
CA PHE A 62 24.08 -4.72 -5.14
C PHE A 62 23.86 -3.36 -5.83
N LEU A 63 24.58 -2.32 -5.43
CA LEU A 63 24.50 -0.99 -6.04
C LEU A 63 25.24 -0.96 -7.39
N GLU A 64 24.91 0.02 -8.22
CA GLU A 64 25.64 0.28 -9.46
C GLU A 64 27.13 0.61 -9.17
N PRO A 65 28.07 0.23 -10.06
CA PRO A 65 29.50 0.42 -9.82
C PRO A 65 29.90 1.86 -9.47
N GLU A 66 29.31 2.84 -10.14
CA GLU A 66 29.57 4.27 -9.89
C GLU A 66 29.18 4.70 -8.46
N LEU A 67 28.07 4.17 -7.95
CA LEU A 67 27.62 4.40 -6.57
C LEU A 67 28.54 3.71 -5.57
N GLN A 68 28.97 2.47 -5.86
CA GLN A 68 29.93 1.76 -5.02
C GLN A 68 31.24 2.53 -4.89
N ASP A 69 31.77 3.04 -5.99
CA ASP A 69 33.04 3.76 -6.02
C ASP A 69 32.92 5.13 -5.33
N THR A 70 31.79 5.80 -5.48
CA THR A 70 31.47 7.02 -4.73
C THR A 70 31.45 6.76 -3.22
N ILE A 71 30.81 5.68 -2.78
CA ILE A 71 30.75 5.30 -1.36
C ILE A 71 32.15 4.95 -0.84
N LYS A 72 32.93 4.16 -1.60
CA LYS A 72 34.32 3.82 -1.24
C LYS A 72 35.21 5.05 -1.13
N ALA A 73 35.08 6.01 -2.05
CA ALA A 73 35.85 7.25 -2.02
C ALA A 73 35.49 8.13 -0.83
N LYS A 74 34.20 8.19 -0.46
CA LYS A 74 33.69 9.07 0.60
C LYS A 74 33.84 8.51 2.02
N TYR A 75 33.68 7.20 2.19
CA TYR A 75 33.62 6.54 3.50
C TYR A 75 34.64 5.41 3.68
N GLY A 76 35.45 5.11 2.66
CA GLY A 76 36.36 3.97 2.64
C GLY A 76 35.65 2.63 2.36
N LYS A 77 36.37 1.51 2.51
CA LYS A 77 35.86 0.16 2.19
C LYS A 77 34.88 -0.45 3.21
N LEU A 78 34.59 0.25 4.31
CA LEU A 78 33.96 -0.33 5.50
C LEU A 78 32.42 -0.23 5.54
N VAL A 79 31.75 0.23 4.48
CA VAL A 79 30.27 0.37 4.47
C VAL A 79 29.65 -0.86 3.78
N PRO A 80 29.14 -1.85 4.53
CA PRO A 80 28.54 -3.06 3.95
C PRO A 80 27.10 -2.86 3.46
N TYR A 81 26.34 -1.94 4.08
CA TYR A 81 24.92 -1.73 3.81
C TYR A 81 24.58 -0.25 3.68
N VAL A 82 23.57 0.04 2.86
CA VAL A 82 22.89 1.33 2.79
C VAL A 82 21.44 1.17 3.19
N TYR A 83 20.86 2.24 3.72
CA TYR A 83 19.46 2.30 4.14
C TYR A 83 18.72 3.30 3.25
N PHE A 84 17.52 2.93 2.84
CA PHE A 84 16.67 3.79 2.03
C PHE A 84 15.21 3.62 2.43
N ASN A 85 14.44 4.68 2.25
CA ASN A 85 12.99 4.60 2.38
C ASN A 85 12.40 3.97 1.12
N LYS A 86 11.51 2.99 1.26
CA LYS A 86 10.85 2.33 0.12
C LYS A 86 9.93 3.25 -0.70
N GLY A 87 9.62 4.43 -0.17
CA GLY A 87 8.63 5.33 -0.74
C GLY A 87 7.21 4.88 -0.41
N LEU A 88 6.32 5.85 -0.33
CA LEU A 88 4.87 5.65 -0.25
C LEU A 88 4.28 5.61 -1.66
#